data_AF-A0A5B7RB05-F1
#
_entry.id   AF-A0A5B7RB05-F1
#
_cell.length_a   1.000
_cell.length_b   1.000
_cell.length_c   1.000
_cell.angle_alpha   90.00
_cell.angle_beta   90.00
_cell.angle_gamma   90.00
#
_symmetry.space_group_name_H-M   'P 1'
#
loop_
_entity.id
_entity.type
_entity.pdbx_description
1 polymer ?
#
loop_
_entity_poly.entity_id
_entity_poly.type
_entity_poly.pdbx_seq_one_letter_code
_entity_poly.pdbx_strand_id
1 'polypeptide(L)'
;MSTAPHRSSRRSMLVAHLVVLIGLVASTTTSAATAAPHATRAANPPTYEVYAFKAPAIAAAGFRVRLVRRASGAPVSGAVVRFTGVLAGGGNYRDRVTTNANGVARWALPVPSRRFRYLEAKFYARGETRTYLQLGFCRDRGRWNECGAG
;
A
#
# COMPACT_ATOMS: atom_id res chain seq x y z
N MET A 1 52.99 -6.34 56.75
CA MET A 1 51.71 -6.44 57.47
C MET A 1 50.68 -6.97 56.47
N SER A 2 50.47 -8.29 56.48
CA SER A 2 49.22 -8.97 56.91
C SER A 2 48.14 -8.87 55.81
N THR A 3 47.65 -9.94 55.18
CA THR A 3 47.22 -11.25 55.71
C THR A 3 47.24 -12.36 54.63
N ALA A 4 47.63 -13.58 55.00
CA ALA A 4 47.39 -14.86 54.28
C ALA A 4 45.99 -15.44 54.66
N PRO A 5 45.59 -16.73 54.46
CA PRO A 5 46.13 -17.88 53.68
C PRO A 5 45.04 -18.81 53.02
N HIS A 6 45.50 -19.95 52.45
CA HIS A 6 44.80 -21.26 52.27
C HIS A 6 43.70 -21.40 51.19
N ARG A 7 43.50 -22.52 50.45
CA ARG A 7 43.82 -23.93 50.69
C ARG A 7 43.77 -24.78 49.38
N SER A 8 44.73 -25.68 49.26
CA SER A 8 44.79 -26.96 48.52
C SER A 8 43.47 -27.71 48.25
N SER A 9 43.35 -28.33 47.06
CA SER A 9 43.04 -29.78 46.90
C SER A 9 43.20 -30.22 45.43
N ARG A 10 44.26 -30.95 45.06
CA ARG A 10 44.29 -32.43 44.93
C ARG A 10 43.26 -32.99 43.93
N ARG A 11 43.70 -33.53 42.79
CA ARG A 11 44.10 -34.95 42.57
C ARG A 11 44.09 -35.31 41.08
N SER A 12 45.12 -36.08 40.71
CA SER A 12 45.13 -37.20 39.75
C SER A 12 44.70 -36.92 38.30
N MET A 13 45.63 -36.81 37.36
CA MET A 13 46.20 -37.97 36.64
C MET A 13 45.16 -39.02 36.25
N LEU A 14 44.76 -39.01 34.99
CA LEU A 14 44.65 -40.24 34.23
C LEU A 14 45.33 -40.07 32.87
N VAL A 15 46.33 -40.89 32.67
CA VAL A 15 47.09 -41.14 31.45
C VAL A 15 46.24 -42.06 30.55
N ALA A 16 46.30 -41.88 29.23
CA ALA A 16 46.68 -42.91 28.26
C ALA A 16 46.02 -42.75 26.87
N HIS A 17 46.92 -42.59 25.88
CA HIS A 17 46.99 -43.33 24.61
C HIS A 17 45.93 -42.98 23.53
N LEU A 18 46.34 -42.27 22.47
CA LEU A 18 46.89 -42.80 21.21
C LEU A 18 45.80 -43.46 20.35
N VAL A 19 45.48 -42.88 19.18
CA VAL A 19 45.36 -43.54 17.86
C VAL A 19 45.08 -42.49 16.77
N VAL A 20 45.80 -42.65 15.68
CA VAL A 20 45.88 -41.88 14.42
C VAL A 20 44.60 -42.01 13.59
N LEU A 21 44.20 -40.95 12.88
CA LEU A 21 43.56 -41.08 11.56
C LEU A 21 43.71 -39.81 10.72
N ILE A 22 44.47 -39.94 9.65
CA ILE A 22 44.60 -39.01 8.52
C ILE A 22 43.27 -39.03 7.78
N GLY A 23 42.58 -37.89 7.74
CA GLY A 23 41.35 -37.69 6.98
C GLY A 23 41.47 -36.46 6.09
N LEU A 24 41.63 -36.71 4.78
CA LEU A 24 41.45 -35.72 3.71
C LEU A 24 40.08 -35.05 3.88
N VAL A 25 40.03 -33.74 4.13
CA VAL A 25 38.76 -32.99 4.08
C VAL A 25 38.83 -32.05 2.88
N ALA A 26 38.10 -32.42 1.84
CA ALA A 26 37.86 -31.58 0.68
C ALA A 26 37.15 -30.29 1.14
N SER A 27 37.73 -29.14 0.81
CA SER A 27 37.13 -27.83 1.03
C SER A 27 35.88 -27.68 0.17
N THR A 28 34.70 -27.97 0.73
CA THR A 28 33.42 -27.59 0.11
C THR A 28 33.17 -26.11 0.37
N THR A 29 33.49 -25.27 -0.61
CA THR A 29 33.03 -23.88 -0.66
C THR A 29 31.51 -23.87 -0.71
N THR A 30 30.87 -23.69 0.45
CA THR A 30 29.43 -23.45 0.54
C THR A 30 29.19 -21.99 0.19
N SER A 31 28.80 -21.74 -1.06
CA SER A 31 28.27 -20.43 -1.45
C SER A 31 26.89 -20.28 -0.81
N ALA A 32 26.81 -19.48 0.26
CA ALA A 32 25.54 -19.03 0.81
C ALA A 32 24.89 -18.07 -0.19
N ALA A 33 24.09 -18.62 -1.10
CA ALA A 33 23.18 -17.81 -1.91
C ALA A 33 22.16 -17.17 -0.95
N THR A 34 22.29 -15.86 -0.75
CA THR A 34 21.25 -15.06 -0.08
C THR A 34 20.00 -15.12 -0.95
N ALA A 35 19.10 -16.03 -0.63
CA ALA A 35 17.79 -16.09 -1.25
C ALA A 35 17.09 -14.75 -1.00
N ALA A 36 16.95 -13.94 -2.05
CA ALA A 36 16.08 -12.78 -2.02
C ALA A 36 14.69 -13.23 -1.56
N PRO A 37 14.00 -12.48 -0.67
CA PRO A 37 12.65 -12.85 -0.28
C PRO A 37 11.79 -12.90 -1.53
N HIS A 38 11.35 -14.11 -1.88
CA HIS A 38 10.36 -14.33 -2.90
C HIS A 38 9.14 -13.47 -2.54
N ALA A 39 8.85 -12.46 -3.36
CA ALA A 39 7.63 -11.70 -3.28
C ALA A 39 6.47 -12.71 -3.41
N THR A 40 5.83 -13.02 -2.28
CA THR A 40 4.68 -13.90 -2.22
C THR A 40 3.61 -13.26 -3.10
N ARG A 41 3.37 -13.85 -4.27
CA ARG A 41 2.30 -13.45 -5.17
C ARG A 41 1.00 -13.47 -4.37
N ALA A 42 0.44 -12.28 -4.11
CA ALA A 42 -0.78 -12.14 -3.32
C ALA A 42 -1.87 -13.05 -3.92
N ALA A 43 -2.34 -14.01 -3.11
CA ALA A 43 -3.18 -15.11 -3.55
C ALA A 43 -4.60 -14.70 -4.00
N ASN A 44 -4.95 -13.41 -3.93
CA ASN A 44 -6.19 -12.85 -4.43
C ASN A 44 -5.94 -11.45 -4.99
N PRO A 45 -6.63 -11.04 -6.08
CA PRO A 45 -6.61 -9.65 -6.50
C PRO A 45 -7.09 -8.76 -5.33
N PRO A 46 -6.40 -7.66 -5.04
CA PRO A 46 -6.84 -6.75 -4.00
C PRO A 46 -8.25 -6.23 -4.28
N THR A 47 -9.12 -6.34 -3.28
CA THR A 47 -10.46 -5.77 -3.33
C THR A 47 -10.43 -4.36 -2.76
N TYR A 48 -11.21 -3.46 -3.37
CA TYR A 48 -11.20 -2.03 -3.04
C TYR A 48 -12.62 -1.52 -2.78
N GLU A 49 -12.71 -0.38 -2.10
CA GLU A 49 -13.94 0.36 -1.88
C GLU A 49 -13.68 1.87 -2.01
N VAL A 50 -14.62 2.56 -2.68
CA VAL A 50 -14.53 3.98 -3.00
C VAL A 50 -15.70 4.70 -2.35
N TYR A 51 -15.42 5.75 -1.60
CA TYR A 51 -16.44 6.63 -1.03
C TYR A 51 -16.30 8.03 -1.59
N ALA A 52 -17.36 8.56 -2.16
CA ALA A 52 -17.39 9.96 -2.59
C ALA A 52 -18.47 10.73 -1.86
N PHE A 53 -18.11 11.94 -1.46
CA PHE A 53 -19.03 12.86 -0.83
C PHE A 53 -18.67 14.29 -1.19
N LYS A 54 -19.70 15.15 -1.19
CA LYS A 54 -19.51 16.59 -1.30
C LYS A 54 -18.68 17.05 -0.11
N ALA A 55 -17.54 17.67 -0.38
CA ALA A 55 -16.76 18.24 0.71
C ALA A 55 -17.51 19.46 1.26
N PRO A 56 -17.63 19.63 2.60
CA PRO A 56 -18.18 20.87 3.17
C PRO A 56 -17.14 22.00 3.18
N ALA A 57 -15.85 21.67 3.38
CA ALA A 57 -14.74 22.62 3.49
C ALA A 57 -14.19 23.11 2.13
N ILE A 58 -14.52 22.40 1.05
CA ILE A 58 -14.38 22.91 -0.31
C ILE A 58 -15.82 23.26 -0.65
N ALA A 59 -16.15 24.51 -0.95
CA ALA A 59 -17.53 24.94 -1.18
C ALA A 59 -18.29 24.01 -2.15
N ALA A 60 -19.59 24.20 -2.39
CA ALA A 60 -20.42 23.32 -3.24
C ALA A 60 -19.87 22.99 -4.67
N ALA A 61 -18.77 23.60 -5.03
CA ALA A 61 -17.83 23.28 -6.09
C ALA A 61 -16.69 22.28 -5.71
N GLY A 62 -16.85 21.31 -4.79
CA GLY A 62 -15.77 20.34 -4.48
C GLY A 62 -16.23 18.92 -4.12
N PHE A 63 -15.39 17.93 -4.45
CA PHE A 63 -15.57 16.53 -4.05
C PHE A 63 -14.41 16.04 -3.19
N ARG A 64 -14.73 15.14 -2.27
CA ARG A 64 -13.75 14.31 -1.58
C ARG A 64 -14.02 12.86 -1.93
N VAL A 65 -12.95 12.16 -2.32
CA VAL A 65 -13.00 10.72 -2.54
C VAL A 65 -12.01 10.03 -1.61
N ARG A 66 -12.43 8.90 -1.04
CA ARG A 66 -11.58 8.04 -0.23
C ARG A 66 -11.53 6.64 -0.84
N LEU A 67 -10.33 6.13 -1.05
CA LEU A 67 -10.06 4.77 -1.52
C LEU A 67 -9.46 3.94 -0.37
N VAL A 68 -10.07 2.79 -0.09
CA VAL A 68 -9.60 1.83 0.93
C VAL A 68 -9.52 0.43 0.36
N ARG A 69 -8.64 -0.41 0.92
CA ARG A 69 -8.58 -1.84 0.62
C ARG A 69 -9.65 -2.57 1.41
N ARG A 70 -10.64 -3.15 0.73
CA ARG A 70 -11.85 -3.76 1.33
C ARG A 70 -11.53 -4.80 2.40
N ALA A 71 -10.56 -5.70 2.14
CA ALA A 71 -10.20 -6.76 3.09
C ALA A 71 -9.57 -6.26 4.42
N SER A 72 -8.97 -5.07 4.43
CA SER A 72 -8.19 -4.56 5.58
C SER A 72 -8.68 -3.22 6.13
N GLY A 73 -9.55 -2.52 5.39
CA GLY A 73 -9.89 -1.12 5.63
C GLY A 73 -8.73 -0.12 5.42
N ALA A 74 -7.52 -0.60 5.09
CA ALA A 74 -6.34 0.24 4.98
C ALA A 74 -6.48 1.30 3.87
N PRO A 75 -6.10 2.56 4.13
CA PRO A 75 -6.13 3.61 3.12
C PRO A 75 -5.13 3.34 1.99
N VAL A 76 -5.51 3.68 0.76
CA VAL A 76 -4.63 3.53 -0.41
C VAL A 76 -3.99 4.87 -0.74
N SER A 77 -2.75 5.08 -0.28
CA SER A 77 -1.95 6.26 -0.60
C SER A 77 -1.36 6.21 -2.00
N GLY A 78 -1.21 7.36 -2.66
CA GLY A 78 -0.54 7.44 -3.96
C GLY A 78 -1.35 6.91 -5.15
N ALA A 79 -2.62 6.57 -4.96
CA ALA A 79 -3.52 6.19 -6.05
C ALA A 79 -3.85 7.41 -6.91
N VAL A 80 -3.83 7.24 -8.23
CA VAL A 80 -4.22 8.30 -9.17
C VAL A 80 -5.73 8.24 -9.36
N VAL A 81 -6.40 9.36 -9.14
CA VAL A 81 -7.82 9.55 -9.42
C VAL A 81 -7.92 10.44 -10.65
N ARG A 82 -8.46 9.91 -11.75
CA ARG A 82 -8.75 10.68 -12.97
C ARG A 82 -10.21 11.08 -12.98
N PHE A 83 -10.47 12.37 -13.06
CA PHE A 83 -11.81 12.91 -13.24
C PHE A 83 -12.06 13.17 -14.72
N THR A 84 -13.22 12.74 -15.20
CA THR A 84 -13.74 12.97 -16.55
C THR A 84 -15.15 13.51 -16.42
N GLY A 85 -15.54 14.52 -17.20
CA GLY A 85 -16.88 15.10 -17.06
C GLY A 85 -17.42 15.64 -18.36
N VAL A 86 -18.74 15.82 -18.40
CA VAL A 86 -19.46 16.43 -19.52
C VAL A 86 -20.12 17.71 -19.04
N LEU A 87 -19.82 18.81 -19.72
CA LEU A 87 -20.37 20.12 -19.42
C LEU A 87 -21.77 20.30 -20.04
N ALA A 88 -22.62 21.06 -19.36
CA ALA A 88 -24.00 21.31 -19.78
C ALA A 88 -24.12 22.10 -21.09
N GLY A 89 -23.11 22.92 -21.43
CA GLY A 89 -23.05 23.66 -22.69
C GLY A 89 -22.41 22.88 -23.85
N GLY A 90 -22.16 21.58 -23.67
CA GLY A 90 -21.32 20.80 -24.58
C GLY A 90 -19.83 21.02 -24.25
N GLY A 91 -19.06 19.94 -24.27
CA GLY A 91 -17.65 19.96 -23.94
C GLY A 91 -17.27 18.92 -22.88
N ASN A 92 -16.01 18.51 -22.93
CA ASN A 92 -15.45 17.52 -22.03
C ASN A 92 -14.51 18.17 -21.02
N TYR A 93 -14.49 17.61 -19.82
CA TYR A 93 -13.61 17.99 -18.73
C TYR A 93 -12.70 16.82 -18.37
N ARG A 94 -11.43 17.10 -18.02
CA ARG A 94 -10.48 16.11 -17.53
C ARG A 94 -9.56 16.71 -16.47
N ASP A 95 -9.28 15.94 -15.44
CA ASP A 95 -8.31 16.30 -14.41
C ASP A 95 -7.78 15.06 -13.69
N ARG A 96 -6.72 15.22 -12.89
CA ARG A 96 -6.19 14.15 -12.05
C ARG A 96 -5.70 14.69 -10.71
N VAL A 97 -5.89 13.88 -9.68
CA VAL A 97 -5.32 14.10 -8.35
C VAL A 97 -4.78 12.78 -7.81
N THR A 98 -4.02 12.88 -6.72
CA THR A 98 -3.46 11.70 -6.05
C THR A 98 -4.01 11.61 -4.63
N THR A 99 -4.29 10.40 -4.17
CA THR A 99 -4.69 10.19 -2.77
C THR A 99 -3.52 10.46 -1.83
N ASN A 100 -3.80 11.13 -0.71
CA ASN A 100 -2.82 11.34 0.35
C ASN A 100 -2.62 10.07 1.20
N ALA A 101 -1.81 10.17 2.26
CA ALA A 101 -1.53 9.06 3.19
C ALA A 101 -2.78 8.40 3.80
N ASN A 102 -3.90 9.14 3.92
CA ASN A 102 -5.17 8.64 4.43
C ASN A 102 -6.08 8.06 3.34
N GLY A 103 -5.57 7.88 2.12
CA GLY A 103 -6.32 7.38 0.97
C GLY A 103 -7.34 8.41 0.44
N VAL A 104 -7.18 9.67 0.81
CA VAL A 104 -8.13 10.74 0.47
C VAL A 104 -7.59 11.60 -0.66
N ALA A 105 -8.38 11.72 -1.72
CA ALA A 105 -8.23 12.73 -2.76
C ALA A 105 -9.22 13.88 -2.50
N ARG A 106 -8.69 15.10 -2.39
CA ARG A 106 -9.48 16.32 -2.32
C ARG A 106 -9.41 17.00 -3.68
N TRP A 107 -10.56 17.24 -4.28
CA TRP A 107 -10.64 17.84 -5.60
C TRP A 107 -11.63 18.99 -5.60
N ALA A 108 -11.18 20.16 -6.07
CA ALA A 108 -12.02 21.32 -6.29
C ALA A 108 -12.41 21.36 -7.77
N LEU A 109 -13.70 21.54 -8.06
CA LEU A 109 -14.16 21.75 -9.42
C LEU A 109 -13.63 23.09 -9.93
N PRO A 110 -12.90 23.12 -11.05
CA PRO A 110 -12.36 24.38 -11.60
C PRO A 110 -13.44 25.23 -12.27
N VAL A 111 -14.62 24.66 -12.54
CA VAL A 111 -15.80 25.40 -12.97
C VAL A 111 -16.98 25.10 -12.04
N PRO A 112 -17.96 26.01 -11.90
CA PRO A 112 -19.09 25.79 -11.02
C PRO A 112 -19.78 24.45 -11.30
N SER A 113 -20.10 23.69 -10.25
CA SER A 113 -20.73 22.37 -10.37
C SER A 113 -22.02 22.38 -11.18
N ARG A 114 -22.70 23.54 -11.27
CA ARG A 114 -23.88 23.72 -12.11
C ARG A 114 -23.65 23.56 -13.61
N ARG A 115 -22.39 23.70 -14.05
CA ARG A 115 -21.99 23.53 -15.45
C ARG A 115 -21.72 22.08 -15.82
N PHE A 116 -21.78 21.12 -14.89
CA PHE A 116 -21.63 19.71 -15.20
C PHE A 116 -22.99 19.00 -15.28
N ARG A 117 -23.12 18.08 -16.24
CA ARG A 117 -24.23 17.10 -16.30
C ARG A 117 -23.80 15.75 -15.72
N TYR A 118 -22.57 15.37 -16.01
CA TYR A 118 -21.97 14.10 -15.61
C TYR A 118 -20.53 14.31 -15.17
N LEU A 119 -20.12 13.56 -14.15
CA LEU A 119 -18.76 13.46 -13.69
C LEU A 119 -18.45 11.99 -13.38
N GLU A 120 -17.26 11.56 -13.74
CA GLU A 120 -16.76 10.22 -13.54
C GLU A 120 -15.39 10.31 -12.87
N ALA A 121 -15.15 9.42 -11.91
CA ALA A 121 -13.86 9.28 -11.25
C ALA A 121 -13.32 7.87 -11.49
N LYS A 122 -12.12 7.76 -12.09
CA LYS A 122 -11.42 6.50 -12.35
C LYS A 122 -10.21 6.39 -11.42
N PHE A 123 -10.08 5.27 -10.71
CA PHE A 123 -9.02 5.05 -9.71
C PHE A 123 -7.98 4.07 -10.25
N TYR A 124 -6.71 4.41 -10.05
CA TYR A 124 -5.55 3.58 -10.37
C TYR A 124 -4.66 3.46 -9.14
N ALA A 125 -4.68 2.30 -8.48
CA ALA A 125 -3.84 2.01 -7.31
C ALA A 125 -2.44 1.57 -7.73
N ARG A 126 -1.43 1.94 -6.94
CA ARG A 126 -0.03 1.52 -7.15
C ARG A 126 0.16 0.05 -6.74
N GLY A 127 1.02 -0.66 -7.46
CA GLY A 127 1.35 -2.07 -7.18
C GLY A 127 0.54 -3.09 -7.98
N GLU A 128 -0.25 -2.64 -8.95
CA GLU A 128 -1.08 -3.51 -9.78
C GLU A 128 -1.08 -3.09 -11.24
N THR A 129 -1.13 -4.09 -12.13
CA THR A 129 -1.17 -3.89 -13.58
C THR A 129 -2.55 -3.48 -14.09
N ARG A 130 -3.63 -3.68 -13.30
CA ARG A 130 -5.03 -3.49 -13.73
C ARG A 130 -6.00 -3.05 -12.62
N THR A 131 -5.63 -2.13 -11.73
CA THR A 131 -6.66 -1.57 -10.84
C THR A 131 -7.43 -0.48 -11.56
N TYR A 132 -8.71 -0.75 -11.82
CA TYR A 132 -9.69 0.19 -12.36
C TYR A 132 -10.95 0.10 -11.51
N LEU A 133 -11.34 1.23 -10.93
CA LEU A 133 -12.66 1.41 -10.31
C LEU A 133 -13.23 2.67 -10.93
N GLN A 134 -14.51 2.66 -11.27
CA GLN A 134 -15.21 3.82 -11.79
C GLN A 134 -16.30 4.23 -10.80
N LEU A 135 -16.44 5.53 -10.55
CA LEU A 135 -17.56 6.10 -9.81
C LEU A 135 -18.23 7.20 -10.64
N GLY A 136 -19.53 7.08 -10.88
CA GLY A 136 -20.30 7.91 -11.81
C GLY A 136 -21.30 8.77 -11.07
N PHE A 137 -21.26 10.08 -11.32
CA PHE A 137 -22.13 11.06 -10.71
C PHE A 137 -22.93 11.78 -11.77
N CYS A 138 -24.23 11.84 -11.55
CA CYS A 138 -25.16 12.55 -12.41
C CYS A 138 -25.83 13.66 -11.62
N ARG A 139 -26.16 14.73 -12.32
CA ARG A 139 -26.89 15.84 -11.74
C ARG A 139 -28.37 15.72 -12.06
N ASP A 140 -29.18 15.51 -11.04
CA ASP A 140 -30.64 15.49 -11.13
C ASP A 140 -31.26 16.53 -10.18
N ARG A 141 -32.21 17.32 -10.69
CA ARG A 141 -32.86 18.43 -9.96
C ARG A 141 -31.89 19.32 -9.16
N GLY A 142 -30.72 19.59 -9.75
CA GLY A 142 -29.66 20.41 -9.15
C GLY A 142 -28.79 19.71 -8.08
N ARG A 143 -29.11 18.47 -7.71
CA ARG A 143 -28.37 17.62 -6.75
C ARG A 143 -27.47 16.63 -7.47
N TRP A 144 -26.39 16.23 -6.81
CA TRP A 144 -25.50 15.18 -7.29
C TRP A 144 -25.94 13.85 -6.71
N ASN A 145 -26.14 12.86 -7.58
CA ASN A 145 -26.46 11.49 -7.20
C ASN A 145 -25.45 10.55 -7.85
N GLU A 146 -25.17 9.44 -7.19
CA GLU A 146 -24.51 8.32 -7.86
C GLU A 146 -25.49 7.74 -8.89
N CYS A 147 -25.06 7.60 -10.12
CA CYS A 147 -25.87 7.06 -11.21
C CYS A 147 -25.28 5.79 -11.80
N GLY A 148 -24.41 5.14 -11.02
CA GLY A 148 -23.70 3.94 -11.41
C GLY A 148 -22.36 4.25 -12.06
N ALA A 149 -21.38 3.46 -11.65
CA ALA A 149 -20.18 3.21 -12.43
C ALA A 149 -19.63 1.84 -12.07
N GLY A 150 -19.11 1.18 -13.10
CA GLY A 150 -18.67 -0.23 -13.06
C GLY A 150 -17.28 -0.43 -12.49
#